data_AF-A0A952SG35-F1
#
_entry.id   AF-A0A952SG35-F1
#
_cell.length_a   1.000
_cell.length_b   1.000
_cell.length_c   1.000
_cell.angle_alpha   90.00
_cell.angle_beta   90.00
_cell.angle_gamma   90.00
#
_symmetry.space_group_name_H-M   'P 1'
#
loop_
_entity.id
_entity.type
_entity.pdbx_description
1 polymer ?
#
loop_
_entity_poly.entity_id
_entity_poly.type
_entity_poly.pdbx_seq_one_letter_code
_entity_poly.pdbx_strand_id
1 'polypeptide(L)'
;MATVTNLVDESCRVTFIHRLSTILAHQGEPSATSDALAHKAVLTLTTYDLGPRPFAIAAPSGTDYRFFVDRKGTDCVLILYGRRKGFVSYTNNLTYIATEPLPGCACADS
;
A
#
# COMPACT_ATOMS: atom_id res chain seq x y z
N MET A 1 -1.66 10.48 8.62
CA MET A 1 -1.17 9.10 8.41
C MET A 1 -1.79 8.24 9.48
N ALA A 2 -2.26 7.07 9.09
CA ALA A 2 -3.01 6.16 9.92
C ALA A 2 -2.47 4.73 9.78
N THR A 3 -2.83 3.87 10.72
CA THR A 3 -2.49 2.43 10.68
C THR A 3 -3.77 1.63 10.48
N VAL A 4 -3.76 0.63 9.59
CA VAL A 4 -4.89 -0.32 9.49
C VAL A 4 -4.87 -1.23 10.70
N THR A 5 -5.94 -1.20 11.50
CA THR A 5 -6.00 -1.91 12.79
C THR A 5 -6.61 -3.30 12.68
N ASN A 6 -7.33 -3.59 11.60
CA ASN A 6 -8.05 -4.85 11.41
C ASN A 6 -7.56 -5.63 10.19
N LEU A 7 -6.27 -5.52 9.84
CA LEU A 7 -5.68 -6.22 8.70
C LEU A 7 -5.67 -7.77 8.87
N VAL A 8 -5.89 -8.25 10.10
CA VAL A 8 -6.09 -9.67 10.41
C VAL A 8 -7.46 -10.19 9.97
N ASP A 9 -8.46 -9.30 9.83
CA ASP A 9 -9.79 -9.65 9.35
C ASP A 9 -9.73 -9.98 7.87
N GLU A 10 -10.37 -11.08 7.47
CA GLU A 10 -10.34 -11.55 6.08
C GLU A 10 -10.89 -10.50 5.10
N SER A 11 -11.94 -9.78 5.46
CA SER A 11 -12.57 -8.76 4.62
C SER A 11 -11.62 -7.60 4.30
N CYS A 12 -10.95 -7.04 5.32
CA CYS A 12 -9.96 -6.00 5.13
C CYS A 12 -8.73 -6.54 4.41
N ARG A 13 -8.25 -7.73 4.79
CA ARG A 13 -7.08 -8.36 4.17
C ARG A 13 -7.23 -8.56 2.67
N VAL A 14 -8.35 -9.14 2.23
CA VAL A 14 -8.63 -9.37 0.81
C VAL A 14 -8.71 -8.05 0.05
N THR A 15 -9.39 -7.06 0.62
CA THR A 15 -9.49 -5.71 0.03
C THR A 15 -8.11 -5.07 -0.10
N PHE A 16 -7.30 -5.10 0.95
CA PHE A 16 -5.97 -4.51 0.96
C PHE A 16 -5.08 -5.15 -0.11
N ILE A 17 -5.08 -6.49 -0.20
CA ILE A 17 -4.33 -7.23 -1.22
C ILE A 17 -4.77 -6.81 -2.62
N HIS A 18 -6.08 -6.80 -2.88
CA HIS A 18 -6.64 -6.45 -4.18
C HIS A 18 -6.27 -5.02 -4.59
N ARG A 19 -6.43 -4.03 -3.69
CA ARG A 19 -6.12 -2.62 -3.96
C ARG A 19 -4.64 -2.39 -4.19
N LEU A 20 -3.79 -2.99 -3.36
CA LEU A 20 -2.35 -2.88 -3.51
C LEU A 20 -1.87 -3.54 -4.82
N SER A 21 -2.34 -4.73 -5.13
CA SER A 21 -2.04 -5.42 -6.39
C SER A 21 -2.47 -4.59 -7.61
N THR A 22 -3.69 -4.03 -7.57
CA THR A 22 -4.20 -3.15 -8.64
C THR A 22 -3.28 -1.94 -8.87
N ILE A 23 -2.84 -1.26 -7.80
CA ILE A 23 -1.91 -0.13 -7.92
C ILE A 23 -0.60 -0.59 -8.58
N LEU A 24 0.00 -1.68 -8.11
CA LEU A 24 1.27 -2.18 -8.64
C LEU A 24 1.15 -2.57 -10.12
N ALA A 25 0.07 -3.24 -10.52
CA ALA A 25 -0.21 -3.58 -11.91
C ALA A 25 -0.34 -2.32 -12.79
N HIS A 26 -1.04 -1.29 -12.31
CA HIS A 26 -1.11 0.01 -13.00
C HIS A 26 0.26 0.72 -13.10
N GLN A 27 1.19 0.45 -12.18
CA GLN A 27 2.56 0.96 -12.26
C GLN A 27 3.45 0.16 -13.22
N GLY A 28 2.94 -0.91 -13.84
CA GLY A 28 3.63 -1.72 -14.84
C GLY A 28 4.22 -3.03 -14.32
N GLU A 29 3.90 -3.44 -13.09
CA GLU A 29 4.26 -4.77 -12.61
C GLU A 29 3.35 -5.85 -13.23
N PRO A 30 3.87 -7.05 -13.56
CA PRO A 30 3.02 -8.17 -13.96
C PRO A 30 1.98 -8.50 -12.89
N SER A 31 0.77 -8.94 -13.27
CA SER A 31 -0.32 -9.21 -12.32
C SER A 31 0.08 -10.24 -11.25
N ALA A 32 0.69 -11.35 -11.66
CA ALA A 32 1.16 -12.38 -10.72
C ALA A 32 2.21 -11.86 -9.72
N THR A 33 3.09 -10.95 -10.17
CA THR A 33 4.08 -10.28 -9.31
C THR A 33 3.39 -9.31 -8.35
N SER A 34 2.43 -8.55 -8.84
CA SER A 34 1.64 -7.60 -8.05
C SER A 34 0.89 -8.30 -6.92
N ASP A 35 0.24 -9.42 -7.21
CA ASP A 35 -0.46 -10.24 -6.22
C ASP A 35 0.52 -10.78 -5.16
N ALA A 36 1.64 -11.37 -5.59
CA ALA A 36 2.65 -11.91 -4.68
C ALA A 36 3.24 -10.83 -3.76
N LEU A 37 3.52 -9.64 -4.29
CA LEU A 37 3.99 -8.48 -3.52
C LEU A 37 2.93 -8.00 -2.52
N ALA A 38 1.66 -7.95 -2.92
CA ALA A 38 0.57 -7.53 -2.06
C ALA A 38 0.35 -8.51 -0.89
N HIS A 39 0.40 -9.82 -1.15
CA HIS A 39 0.36 -10.85 -0.11
C HIS A 39 1.54 -10.72 0.87
N LYS A 40 2.76 -10.50 0.35
CA LYS A 40 3.96 -10.31 1.19
C LYS A 40 3.86 -9.03 2.04
N ALA A 41 3.31 -7.95 1.48
CA ALA A 41 3.12 -6.70 2.21
C ALA A 41 2.17 -6.88 3.39
N VAL A 42 1.02 -7.54 3.18
CA VAL A 42 0.10 -7.88 4.27
C VAL A 42 0.80 -8.71 5.34
N LEU A 43 1.50 -9.78 4.96
CA LEU A 43 2.24 -10.62 5.92
C LEU A 43 3.23 -9.79 6.76
N THR A 44 3.92 -8.84 6.13
CA THR A 44 4.88 -7.97 6.80
C THR A 44 4.17 -7.03 7.78
N LEU A 45 3.06 -6.42 7.35
CA LEU A 45 2.28 -5.47 8.14
C LEU A 45 1.52 -6.12 9.32
N THR A 46 1.17 -7.40 9.21
CA THR A 46 0.57 -8.15 10.33
C THR A 46 1.62 -8.74 11.27
N THR A 47 2.83 -9.01 10.79
CA THR A 47 3.93 -9.55 11.61
C THR A 47 4.64 -8.45 12.40
N TYR A 48 4.83 -7.28 11.80
CA TYR A 48 5.56 -6.17 12.38
C TYR A 48 4.62 -4.98 12.56
N ASP A 49 4.50 -4.48 13.79
CA ASP A 49 3.84 -3.22 14.05
C ASP A 49 4.73 -2.06 13.57
N LEU A 50 4.40 -1.52 12.40
CA LEU A 50 5.08 -0.35 11.84
C LEU A 50 4.49 0.97 12.38
N GLY A 51 3.38 0.93 13.11
CA GLY A 51 2.58 2.11 13.42
C GLY A 51 2.13 2.88 12.15
N PRO A 52 1.86 4.20 12.24
CA PRO A 52 1.33 5.02 11.14
C PRO A 52 2.43 5.41 10.13
N ARG A 53 3.38 4.52 9.87
CA ARG A 53 4.57 4.85 9.07
C ARG A 53 4.37 4.45 7.61
N PRO A 54 4.98 5.20 6.68
CA PRO A 54 5.12 4.74 5.32
C PRO A 54 5.87 3.41 5.26
N PHE A 55 5.46 2.54 4.34
CA PHE A 55 6.12 1.28 4.06
C PHE A 55 6.58 1.23 2.60
N ALA A 56 7.61 0.42 2.35
CA ALA A 56 8.18 0.26 1.02
C ALA A 56 8.01 -1.16 0.51
N ILE A 57 7.76 -1.31 -0.78
CA ILE A 57 7.71 -2.57 -1.49
C ILE A 57 8.76 -2.54 -2.58
N ALA A 58 9.79 -3.37 -2.43
CA ALA A 58 10.78 -3.60 -3.47
C ALA A 58 10.25 -4.65 -4.45
N ALA A 59 10.02 -4.24 -5.70
CA ALA A 59 9.54 -5.12 -6.76
C ALA A 59 10.69 -5.75 -7.56
N PRO A 60 10.52 -6.98 -8.08
CA PRO A 60 11.52 -7.64 -8.93
C PRO A 60 11.89 -6.86 -10.21
N SER A 61 11.06 -5.92 -10.65
CA SER A 61 11.36 -5.03 -11.77
C SER A 61 12.50 -4.03 -11.50
N GLY A 62 13.01 -4.00 -10.26
CA GLY A 62 13.97 -3.00 -9.77
C GLY A 62 13.30 -1.69 -9.35
N THR A 63 11.99 -1.70 -9.13
CA THR A 63 11.23 -0.52 -8.68
C THR A 63 10.88 -0.64 -7.20
N ASP A 64 11.27 0.37 -6.41
CA ASP A 64 10.84 0.53 -5.03
C ASP A 64 9.62 1.44 -4.97
N TYR A 65 8.49 0.91 -4.50
CA TYR A 65 7.26 1.65 -4.30
C TYR A 65 7.12 2.07 -2.84
N ARG A 66 6.65 3.30 -2.60
CA ARG A 66 6.45 3.84 -1.26
C ARG A 66 4.99 4.18 -1.03
N PHE A 67 4.43 3.53 -0.01
CA PHE A 67 3.04 3.64 0.36
C PHE A 67 2.90 4.19 1.76
N PHE A 68 1.75 4.78 2.06
CA PHE A 68 1.25 4.95 3.42
C PHE A 68 -0.27 4.79 3.42
N VAL A 69 -0.83 4.60 4.60
CA VAL A 69 -2.28 4.63 4.81
C VAL A 69 -2.64 5.95 5.45
N ASP A 70 -3.75 6.52 5.01
CA ASP A 70 -4.31 7.73 5.58
C ASP A 70 -5.80 7.57 5.81
N ARG A 71 -6.37 8.50 6.56
CA ARG A 71 -7.80 8.57 6.81
C ARG A 71 -8.38 9.75 6.02
N LYS A 72 -9.38 9.46 5.18
CA LYS A 72 -10.19 10.49 4.50
C LYS A 72 -11.63 10.39 5.00
N GLY A 73 -11.98 11.25 5.95
CA GLY A 73 -13.26 11.18 6.64
C GLY A 73 -13.33 9.93 7.52
N THR A 74 -14.30 9.05 7.27
CA THR A 74 -14.43 7.75 7.94
C THR A 74 -13.66 6.63 7.24
N ASP A 75 -13.17 6.88 6.03
CA ASP A 75 -12.62 5.83 5.17
C ASP A 75 -11.09 5.79 5.24
N CYS A 76 -10.55 4.58 5.20
CA CYS A 76 -9.12 4.36 5.06
C CYS A 76 -8.73 4.38 3.59
N VAL A 77 -7.62 5.03 3.27
CA VAL A 77 -7.10 5.11 1.90
C VAL A 77 -5.65 4.65 1.85
N LEU A 78 -5.34 3.81 0.87
CA LEU A 78 -3.99 3.41 0.52
C LEU A 78 -3.43 4.38 -0.52
N ILE A 79 -2.30 5.01 -0.21
CA ILE A 79 -1.71 6.05 -1.05
C ILE A 79 -0.32 5.61 -1.49
N LEU A 80 -0.11 5.57 -2.80
CA LEU A 80 1.23 5.50 -3.41
C LEU A 80 1.72 6.93 -3.64
N TYR A 81 2.78 7.33 -2.94
CA TYR A 81 3.32 8.71 -3.04
C TYR A 81 4.70 8.77 -3.69
N GLY A 82 5.39 7.64 -3.80
CA GLY A 82 6.71 7.59 -4.38
C GLY A 82 6.99 6.27 -5.10
N ARG A 83 7.78 6.36 -6.16
CA ARG A 83 8.42 5.20 -6.79
C ARG A 83 9.85 5.54 -7.19
N ARG A 84 10.76 4.59 -7.05
CA ARG A 84 12.16 4.75 -7.47
C ARG A 84 12.59 3.55 -8.30
N LYS A 85 13.16 3.80 -9.48
CA LYS A 85 13.74 2.76 -10.34
C LYS A 85 15.18 3.14 -10.68
N GLY A 86 16.14 2.40 -10.13
CA GLY A 86 17.57 2.76 -10.21
C GLY A 86 17.86 4.15 -9.63
N PHE A 87 18.35 5.06 -10.48
CA PHE A 87 18.65 6.46 -10.12
C PHE A 87 17.46 7.42 -10.32
N VAL A 88 16.38 6.96 -10.95
CA VAL A 88 15.19 7.78 -11.20
C VAL A 88 14.26 7.66 -9.99
N SER A 89 14.03 8.77 -9.29
CA SER A 89 13.09 8.86 -8.18
C SER A 89 11.96 9.79 -8.55
N TYR A 90 10.72 9.33 -8.38
CA TYR A 90 9.52 10.13 -8.52
C TYR A 90 8.79 10.17 -7.19
N THR A 91 8.48 11.36 -6.69
CA THR A 91 7.69 11.57 -5.48
C THR A 91 6.71 12.67 -5.76
N ASN A 92 5.43 12.42 -5.52
CA ASN A 92 4.37 13.40 -5.68
C ASN A 92 3.55 13.41 -4.39
N ASN A 93 3.74 14.45 -3.59
CA ASN A 93 3.03 14.67 -2.33
C ASN A 93 1.85 15.65 -2.49
N LEU A 94 1.62 16.19 -3.69
CA LEU A 94 0.52 17.12 -3.99
C LEU A 94 -0.71 16.39 -4.51
N THR A 95 -0.56 15.52 -5.52
CA THR A 95 -1.67 14.74 -6.09
C THR A 95 -1.57 13.25 -5.80
N TYR A 96 -0.44 12.79 -5.24
CA TYR A 96 -0.08 11.37 -5.13
C TYR A 96 -0.03 10.66 -6.49
N ILE A 97 0.60 9.48 -6.53
CA ILE A 97 0.73 8.67 -7.75
C ILE A 97 -0.53 7.85 -7.95
N ALA A 98 -1.04 7.26 -6.86
CA ALA A 98 -2.30 6.53 -6.82
C ALA A 98 -2.92 6.66 -5.43
N THR A 99 -4.25 6.66 -5.37
CA THR A 99 -5.03 6.64 -4.12
C THR A 99 -6.17 5.65 -4.31
N GLU A 100 -6.22 4.63 -3.47
CA GLU A 100 -7.27 3.61 -3.49
C GLU A 100 -7.99 3.54 -2.14
N PRO A 101 -9.34 3.52 -2.10
CA PRO A 101 -10.07 3.31 -0.87
C PRO A 101 -9.94 1.87 -0.39
N LEU A 102 -9.94 1.68 0.93
CA LEU A 102 -9.88 0.40 1.62
C LEU A 102 -11.21 0.11 2.33
N PRO A 103 -12.30 -0.19 1.60
CA PRO A 103 -13.58 -0.52 2.21
C PRO A 103 -13.47 -1.75 3.13
N GLY A 104 -14.13 -1.70 4.29
CA GLY A 104 -14.07 -2.78 5.28
C GLY A 104 -12.78 -2.83 6.11
N CYS A 105 -11.82 -1.93 5.85
CA CYS A 105 -10.69 -1.71 6.74
C CYS A 105 -11.00 -0.59 7.74
N ALA A 106 -10.65 -0.83 9.00
CA ALA A 106 -10.57 0.18 10.05
C ALA A 106 -9.12 0.67 10.15
N CYS A 107 -8.95 1.96 10.30
CA CYS A 107 -7.66 2.59 10.53
C CYS A 107 -7.75 3.48 11.75
N ALA A 108 -6.66 3.61 12.49
CA ALA A 108 -6.52 4.52 13.61
C ALA A 108 -5.44 5.57 13.28
N ASP A 109 -5.76 6.83 13.57
CA ASP A 109 -4.76 7.89 13.60
C ASP A 109 -3.85 7.67 14.80
N SER A 110 -2.63 8.17 14.72
CA SER A 110 -1.68 8.23 15.84
C SER A 110 -1.73 9.57 16.52
#